data_AF-A0A7Y2BIU8-F1
#
_entry.id   AF-A0A7Y2BIU8-F1
#
_cell.length_a   1.000
_cell.length_b   1.000
_cell.length_c   1.000
_cell.angle_alpha   90.00
_cell.angle_beta   90.00
_cell.angle_gamma   90.00
#
_symmetry.space_group_name_H-M   'P 1'
#
loop_
_entity.id
_entity.type
_entity.pdbx_description
1 polymer ?
#
loop_
_entity_poly.entity_id
_entity_poly.type
_entity_poly.pdbx_seq_one_letter_code
_entity_poly.pdbx_strand_id
1 'polypeptide(L)'
;SATGGTTGAGGIVGSGGVGGSFSPGSRATCETCVSDDDCAGTDHRCVEMRYLSQPYPNAQTGFCLKVALPLSEESPPVYDCEPPYVTVLVDRSALSGGQVESFCGIREDLTTCAAVRAHLEAWRCMGVGDDACPDGAFCDWVKTESDGWQELCTYACDLDSECQGPGGEACSQDLYCGY
;
A
#
# COMPACT_ATOMS: atom_id res chain seq x y z
N SER A 1 -48.76 28.85 31.61
CA SER A 1 -48.24 28.99 30.24
C SER A 1 -46.73 29.08 30.30
N ALA A 2 -46.05 28.23 29.54
CA ALA A 2 -44.60 28.03 29.56
C ALA A 2 -43.85 29.01 28.63
N THR A 3 -42.51 28.85 28.58
CA THR A 3 -41.44 29.47 27.76
C THR A 3 -40.81 30.75 28.34
N GLY A 4 -39.49 30.92 28.46
CA GLY A 4 -38.26 30.12 28.20
C GLY A 4 -37.06 30.98 28.70
N GLY A 5 -36.07 30.47 29.44
CA GLY A 5 -34.86 29.75 28.97
C GLY A 5 -33.80 30.71 28.39
N THR A 6 -32.85 31.29 29.17
CA THR A 6 -31.45 30.84 29.47
C THR A 6 -30.61 30.56 28.21
N THR A 7 -29.33 30.91 28.01
CA THR A 7 -28.26 31.62 28.75
C THR A 7 -27.16 31.84 27.70
N GLY A 8 -26.53 33.02 27.67
CA GLY A 8 -25.31 33.25 26.90
C GLY A 8 -24.07 33.14 27.80
N ALA A 9 -23.12 32.29 27.44
CA ALA A 9 -21.72 32.34 27.85
C ALA A 9 -20.92 31.27 27.09
N GLY A 10 -19.75 31.63 26.57
CA GLY A 10 -18.81 30.65 26.03
C GLY A 10 -17.79 31.25 25.07
N GLY A 11 -16.82 32.00 25.60
CA GLY A 11 -15.55 32.19 24.91
C GLY A 11 -14.63 30.99 25.19
N ILE A 12 -13.86 30.57 24.19
CA ILE A 12 -12.56 29.92 24.38
C ILE A 12 -11.63 30.25 23.20
N VAL A 13 -10.41 30.58 23.58
CA VAL A 13 -9.19 30.79 22.80
C VAL A 13 -8.51 29.45 22.47
N GLY A 14 -7.73 29.41 21.39
CA GLY A 14 -6.73 28.37 21.11
C GLY A 14 -6.53 28.19 19.59
N SER A 15 -5.55 28.83 18.94
CA SER A 15 -4.12 28.48 18.89
C SER A 15 -3.83 27.12 18.23
N GLY A 16 -3.34 27.16 16.99
CA GLY A 16 -2.26 26.31 16.47
C GLY A 16 -2.47 24.81 16.42
N GLY A 17 -2.86 24.30 15.25
CA GLY A 17 -2.69 22.90 14.90
C GLY A 17 -2.86 22.73 13.39
N VAL A 18 -1.78 22.41 12.70
CA VAL A 18 -1.82 21.89 11.32
C VAL A 18 -2.44 20.48 11.33
N GLY A 19 -3.72 20.39 11.69
CA GLY A 19 -4.50 19.17 11.56
C GLY A 19 -4.98 19.09 10.12
N GLY A 20 -4.21 18.44 9.25
CA GLY A 20 -4.73 18.02 7.96
C GLY A 20 -5.97 17.19 8.21
N SER A 21 -7.15 17.72 7.88
CA SER A 21 -8.39 16.96 7.93
C SER A 21 -8.30 15.91 6.83
N PHE A 22 -8.02 14.66 7.21
CA PHE A 22 -8.02 13.55 6.29
C PHE A 22 -9.47 13.12 6.03
N SER A 23 -9.81 12.85 4.77
CA SER A 23 -11.13 12.32 4.43
C SER A 23 -11.23 10.89 4.99
N PRO A 24 -12.23 10.59 5.83
CA PRO A 24 -12.40 9.24 6.37
C PRO A 24 -12.52 8.20 5.25
N GLY A 25 -11.89 7.04 5.43
CA GLY A 25 -12.04 5.88 4.57
C GLY A 25 -11.45 6.03 3.17
N SER A 26 -10.57 7.00 2.94
CA SER A 26 -10.06 7.32 1.59
C SER A 26 -8.63 6.88 1.35
N ARG A 27 -7.90 6.48 2.39
CA ARG A 27 -6.46 6.29 2.29
C ARG A 27 -6.04 4.88 1.90
N ALA A 28 -5.32 4.78 0.79
CA ALA A 28 -4.80 3.51 0.29
C ALA A 28 -3.69 2.92 1.18
N THR A 29 -3.25 1.71 0.84
CA THR A 29 -2.12 1.06 1.51
C THR A 29 -0.87 1.95 1.48
N CYS A 30 -0.10 1.96 2.58
CA CYS A 30 1.09 2.79 2.77
C CYS A 30 0.87 4.31 2.69
N GLU A 31 -0.37 4.80 2.76
CA GLU A 31 -0.64 6.20 3.07
C GLU A 31 -0.56 6.46 4.57
N THR A 32 -0.11 7.65 4.97
CA THR A 32 -0.01 8.03 6.38
C THR A 32 -1.39 8.08 7.04
N CYS A 33 -1.51 7.81 8.32
CA CYS A 33 -2.78 7.90 9.04
C CYS A 33 -2.54 8.22 10.51
N VAL A 34 -3.61 8.61 11.21
CA VAL A 34 -3.61 8.79 12.67
C VAL A 34 -4.66 7.90 13.35
N SER A 35 -5.66 7.42 12.61
CA SER A 35 -6.63 6.44 13.08
C SER A 35 -7.03 5.47 11.96
N ASP A 36 -7.65 4.35 12.33
CA ASP A 36 -8.17 3.38 11.37
C ASP A 36 -9.25 3.98 10.45
N ASP A 37 -10.01 4.95 10.96
CA ASP A 37 -11.05 5.65 10.19
C ASP A 37 -10.48 6.44 9.00
N ASP A 38 -9.17 6.73 8.99
CA ASP A 38 -8.53 7.35 7.83
C ASP A 38 -8.37 6.37 6.66
N CYS A 39 -8.26 5.07 6.95
CA CYS A 39 -7.85 4.04 6.02
C CYS A 39 -9.01 3.51 5.16
N ALA A 40 -8.72 3.29 3.88
CA ALA A 40 -9.71 2.80 2.93
C ALA A 40 -10.06 1.33 3.21
N GLY A 41 -11.35 1.06 3.34
CA GLY A 41 -11.85 -0.30 3.57
C GLY A 41 -11.88 -0.70 5.04
N THR A 42 -12.63 -1.77 5.32
CA THR A 42 -12.81 -2.30 6.69
C THR A 42 -11.69 -3.24 7.12
N ASP A 43 -10.81 -3.61 6.19
CA ASP A 43 -9.68 -4.52 6.35
C ASP A 43 -8.34 -3.78 6.47
N HIS A 44 -8.36 -2.44 6.41
CA HIS A 44 -7.17 -1.63 6.64
C HIS A 44 -7.18 -1.06 8.06
N ARG A 45 -6.00 -1.00 8.66
CA ARG A 45 -5.76 -0.40 9.97
C ARG A 45 -4.60 0.57 9.90
N CYS A 46 -4.62 1.55 10.79
CA CYS A 46 -3.53 2.48 10.94
C CYS A 46 -2.47 1.90 11.85
N VAL A 47 -1.36 1.42 11.28
CA VAL A 47 -0.32 0.69 12.01
C VAL A 47 0.97 1.51 12.07
N GLU A 48 1.60 1.56 13.24
CA GLU A 48 2.93 2.16 13.39
C GLU A 48 3.92 1.44 12.47
N MET A 49 4.74 2.18 11.74
CA MET A 49 5.87 1.63 10.99
C MET A 49 7.18 1.94 11.70
N ARG A 50 8.14 1.01 11.70
CA ARG A 50 9.46 1.21 12.33
C ARG A 50 10.60 1.19 11.32
N TYR A 51 11.03 2.37 10.89
CA TYR A 51 12.22 2.47 10.05
C TYR A 51 13.49 2.58 10.90
N LEU A 52 14.45 1.69 10.67
CA LEU A 52 15.71 1.64 11.45
C LEU A 52 15.47 1.60 12.97
N SER A 53 14.50 0.80 13.40
CA SER A 53 14.09 0.65 14.81
C SER A 53 13.53 1.94 15.45
N GLN A 54 13.18 2.96 14.68
CA GLN A 54 12.54 4.19 15.15
C GLN A 54 11.12 4.29 14.57
N PRO A 55 10.14 4.78 15.34
CA PRO A 55 8.82 5.11 14.80
C PRO A 55 8.95 6.09 13.63
N TYR A 56 8.32 5.78 12.50
CA TYR A 56 8.38 6.58 11.30
C TYR A 56 6.97 6.89 10.78
N PRO A 57 6.73 8.11 10.26
CA PRO A 57 7.64 9.26 10.24
C PRO A 57 7.81 9.91 11.63
N ASN A 58 6.90 9.62 12.55
CA ASN A 58 6.95 10.03 13.96
C ASN A 58 6.13 9.04 14.82
N ALA A 59 6.10 9.26 16.14
CA ALA A 59 5.44 8.36 17.09
C ALA A 59 3.90 8.49 17.17
N GLN A 60 3.31 9.47 16.47
CA GLN A 60 1.87 9.75 16.50
C GLN A 60 1.16 9.38 15.20
N THR A 61 1.91 8.89 14.22
CA THR A 61 1.40 8.56 12.89
C THR A 61 1.74 7.13 12.51
N GLY A 62 0.85 6.49 11.78
CA GLY A 62 1.06 5.18 11.20
C GLY A 62 0.90 5.23 9.69
N PHE A 63 0.76 4.04 9.12
CA PHE A 63 0.40 3.84 7.74
C PHE A 63 -0.79 2.88 7.65
N CYS A 64 -1.66 3.12 6.67
CA CYS A 64 -2.77 2.23 6.38
C CYS A 64 -2.21 0.93 5.80
N LEU A 65 -2.37 -0.17 6.54
CA LEU A 65 -1.94 -1.51 6.14
C LEU A 65 -3.14 -2.46 6.15
N LYS A 66 -3.19 -3.35 5.16
CA LYS A 66 -4.19 -4.41 5.07
C LYS A 66 -3.91 -5.47 6.15
N VAL A 67 -4.94 -5.94 6.84
CA VAL A 67 -4.83 -7.09 7.75
C VAL A 67 -4.43 -8.32 6.92
N ALA A 68 -3.37 -9.00 7.36
CA ALA A 68 -2.87 -10.19 6.70
C ALA A 68 -3.77 -11.39 7.06
N LEU A 69 -4.53 -11.86 6.08
CA LEU A 69 -5.38 -13.04 6.22
C LEU A 69 -4.59 -14.30 5.87
N PRO A 70 -4.59 -15.35 6.73
CA PRO A 70 -3.96 -16.61 6.40
C PRO A 70 -4.75 -17.32 5.29
N LEU A 71 -4.05 -17.74 4.24
CA LEU A 71 -4.59 -18.52 3.12
C LEU A 71 -4.56 -20.03 3.38
N SER A 72 -3.69 -20.48 4.28
CA SER A 72 -3.63 -21.87 4.73
C SER A 72 -3.38 -21.96 6.23
N GLU A 73 -3.84 -23.07 6.83
CA GLU A 73 -3.57 -23.39 8.24
C GLU A 73 -2.23 -24.14 8.42
N GLU A 74 -1.36 -24.09 7.41
CA GLU A 74 -0.03 -24.71 7.45
C GLU A 74 0.90 -23.95 8.41
N SER A 75 2.00 -24.59 8.80
CA SER A 75 2.99 -23.98 9.70
C SER A 75 4.36 -23.93 9.00
N PRO A 76 4.86 -22.75 8.63
CA PRO A 76 4.29 -21.41 8.86
C PRO A 76 3.08 -21.10 7.95
N PRO A 77 2.14 -20.26 8.42
CA PRO A 77 0.98 -19.86 7.61
C PRO A 77 1.42 -19.03 6.40
N VAL A 78 0.74 -19.26 5.27
CA VAL A 78 0.87 -18.42 4.07
C VAL A 78 -0.16 -17.29 4.16
N TYR A 79 0.24 -16.05 3.91
CA TYR A 79 -0.63 -14.89 4.00
C TYR A 79 -0.95 -14.29 2.63
N ASP A 80 -2.13 -13.69 2.51
CA ASP A 80 -2.59 -12.97 1.33
C ASP A 80 -1.99 -11.57 1.23
N CYS A 81 -0.67 -11.51 1.00
CA CYS A 81 0.07 -10.27 0.85
C CYS A 81 0.65 -10.15 -0.57
N GLU A 82 0.14 -9.20 -1.34
CA GLU A 82 0.54 -8.98 -2.73
C GLU A 82 1.70 -7.99 -2.85
N PRO A 83 2.56 -8.10 -3.88
CA PRO A 83 3.56 -7.07 -4.20
C PRO A 83 2.95 -5.67 -4.30
N PRO A 84 3.64 -4.62 -3.81
CA PRO A 84 4.96 -4.63 -3.16
C PRO A 84 4.92 -4.92 -1.64
N TYR A 85 3.77 -5.28 -1.09
CA TYR A 85 3.52 -5.41 0.36
C TYR A 85 3.63 -6.86 0.87
N VAL A 86 4.64 -7.61 0.39
CA VAL A 86 4.80 -9.06 0.66
C VAL A 86 5.33 -9.42 2.05
N THR A 87 5.62 -8.43 2.91
CA THR A 87 6.15 -8.70 4.25
C THR A 87 5.02 -8.74 5.27
N VAL A 88 4.94 -9.82 6.03
CA VAL A 88 3.96 -9.94 7.10
C VAL A 88 4.55 -9.33 8.38
N LEU A 89 3.93 -8.26 8.85
CA LEU A 89 4.23 -7.65 10.14
C LEU A 89 3.40 -8.35 11.21
N VAL A 90 4.02 -9.28 11.93
CA VAL A 90 3.37 -10.04 12.99
C VAL A 90 3.36 -9.25 14.31
N ASP A 91 2.40 -9.61 15.17
CA ASP A 91 2.28 -9.10 16.53
C ASP A 91 2.24 -7.56 16.65
N ARG A 92 1.50 -6.90 15.75
CA ARG A 92 1.32 -5.45 15.76
C ARG A 92 -0.07 -5.06 16.25
N SER A 93 -0.18 -3.87 16.82
CA SER A 93 -1.46 -3.24 17.16
C SER A 93 -1.68 -2.00 16.29
N ALA A 94 -2.93 -1.75 15.92
CA ALA A 94 -3.34 -0.48 15.33
C ALA A 94 -3.19 0.68 16.33
N LEU A 95 -2.98 1.90 15.84
CA LEU A 95 -2.83 3.12 16.64
C LEU A 95 -4.12 3.54 17.34
N SER A 96 -5.27 3.22 16.74
CA SER A 96 -6.60 3.32 17.36
C SER A 96 -6.78 2.43 18.60
N GLY A 97 -5.86 1.48 18.79
CA GLY A 97 -6.00 0.38 19.75
C GLY A 97 -6.81 -0.77 19.15
N GLY A 98 -6.59 -1.97 19.65
CA GLY A 98 -7.26 -3.16 19.12
C GLY A 98 -6.59 -4.44 19.56
N GLN A 99 -7.06 -5.54 18.98
CA GLN A 99 -6.36 -6.81 19.12
C GLN A 99 -5.04 -6.76 18.36
N VAL A 100 -4.09 -7.57 18.81
CA VAL A 100 -2.83 -7.76 18.11
C VAL A 100 -3.12 -8.62 16.88
N GLU A 101 -2.74 -8.13 15.71
CA GLU A 101 -3.00 -8.76 14.41
C GLU A 101 -1.73 -8.81 13.56
N SER A 102 -1.79 -9.54 12.45
CA SER A 102 -0.76 -9.53 11.41
C SER A 102 -1.18 -8.62 10.28
N PHE A 103 -0.23 -7.92 9.65
CA PHE A 103 -0.50 -6.96 8.58
C PHE A 103 0.38 -7.20 7.36
N CYS A 104 -0.18 -7.00 6.17
CA CYS A 104 0.61 -6.93 4.95
C CYS A 104 1.30 -5.57 4.89
N GLY A 105 2.62 -5.60 4.94
CA GLY A 105 3.46 -4.42 4.98
C GLY A 105 4.74 -4.65 4.20
N ILE A 106 5.75 -3.88 4.57
CA ILE A 106 7.03 -3.82 3.87
C ILE A 106 8.14 -4.20 4.84
N ARG A 107 9.33 -4.45 4.29
CA ARG A 107 10.55 -4.61 5.09
C ARG A 107 11.00 -3.27 5.67
N GLU A 108 10.52 -2.98 6.88
CA GLU A 108 10.77 -1.71 7.58
C GLU A 108 12.26 -1.50 7.95
N ASP A 109 13.08 -2.56 7.93
CA ASP A 109 14.52 -2.47 8.09
C ASP A 109 15.24 -1.94 6.84
N LEU A 110 14.60 -2.02 5.67
CA LEU A 110 15.19 -1.62 4.39
C LEU A 110 14.53 -0.39 3.77
N THR A 111 13.21 -0.25 3.91
CA THR A 111 12.44 0.76 3.18
C THR A 111 11.34 1.37 4.04
N THR A 112 10.70 2.41 3.51
CA THR A 112 9.57 3.10 4.15
C THR A 112 8.35 3.06 3.24
N CYS A 113 7.15 3.13 3.81
CA CYS A 113 5.93 3.24 3.02
C CYS A 113 5.96 4.45 2.08
N ALA A 114 6.54 5.57 2.55
CA ALA A 114 6.76 6.75 1.71
C ALA A 114 7.70 6.45 0.53
N ALA A 115 8.75 5.66 0.72
CA ALA A 115 9.65 5.26 -0.35
C ALA A 115 9.00 4.28 -1.33
N VAL A 116 8.24 3.29 -0.84
CA VAL A 116 7.47 2.36 -1.70
C VAL A 116 6.41 3.12 -2.49
N ARG A 117 5.72 4.07 -1.88
CA ARG A 117 4.78 4.94 -2.59
C ARG A 117 5.48 5.84 -3.60
N ALA A 118 6.56 6.52 -3.21
CA ALA A 118 7.33 7.34 -4.13
C ALA A 118 7.89 6.50 -5.28
N HIS A 119 8.20 5.22 -5.03
CA HIS A 119 8.57 4.26 -6.06
C HIS A 119 7.39 4.01 -7.00
N LEU A 120 6.23 3.58 -6.48
CA LEU A 120 5.00 3.37 -7.26
C LEU A 120 4.53 4.64 -8.02
N GLU A 121 4.71 5.83 -7.44
CA GLU A 121 4.34 7.12 -8.03
C GLU A 121 5.39 7.62 -9.03
N ALA A 122 6.67 7.31 -8.82
CA ALA A 122 7.75 7.61 -9.77
C ALA A 122 7.86 6.54 -10.88
N TRP A 123 7.21 5.39 -10.69
CA TRP A 123 7.15 4.28 -11.62
C TRP A 123 6.28 4.61 -12.83
N ARG A 124 6.94 5.33 -13.72
CA ARG A 124 6.76 5.27 -15.16
C ARG A 124 7.67 4.15 -15.64
N CYS A 125 7.18 3.22 -16.48
CA CYS A 125 7.98 2.13 -17.03
C CYS A 125 9.40 2.62 -17.38
N MET A 126 10.43 2.07 -16.75
CA MET A 126 11.79 2.56 -16.94
C MET A 126 12.17 2.48 -18.43
N GLY A 127 12.10 3.62 -19.12
CA GLY A 127 12.38 3.75 -20.55
C GLY A 127 11.37 4.58 -21.32
N VAL A 128 10.15 4.74 -20.80
CA VAL A 128 9.09 5.44 -21.52
C VAL A 128 8.10 6.02 -20.48
N GLY A 129 7.71 7.30 -20.57
CA GLY A 129 6.74 7.92 -19.64
C GLY A 129 5.36 7.28 -19.73
N ASP A 130 4.33 7.70 -18.98
CA ASP A 130 2.98 7.09 -19.00
C ASP A 130 2.37 6.83 -20.42
N ASP A 131 2.86 7.50 -21.48
CA ASP A 131 2.66 7.23 -22.92
C ASP A 131 3.49 6.03 -23.48
N ALA A 132 3.91 5.12 -22.59
CA ALA A 132 5.06 4.26 -22.80
C ALA A 132 4.80 2.98 -23.54
N CYS A 133 3.78 2.35 -23.03
CA CYS A 133 3.35 1.08 -23.46
C CYS A 133 2.50 1.36 -24.69
N PRO A 134 2.85 0.79 -25.86
CA PRO A 134 1.99 0.88 -27.04
C PRO A 134 0.58 0.47 -26.68
N ASP A 135 -0.43 0.97 -27.41
CA ASP A 135 -1.84 0.65 -27.16
C ASP A 135 -2.04 -0.85 -26.93
N GLY A 136 -2.49 -1.21 -25.72
CA GLY A 136 -2.72 -2.60 -25.31
C GLY A 136 -1.63 -3.23 -24.42
N ALA A 137 -0.49 -2.57 -24.21
CA ALA A 137 0.49 -2.99 -23.20
C ALA A 137 0.27 -2.30 -21.85
N PHE A 138 0.76 -2.93 -20.80
CA PHE A 138 0.78 -2.41 -19.44
C PHE A 138 2.13 -2.70 -18.79
N CYS A 139 2.50 -1.94 -17.76
CA CYS A 139 3.75 -2.13 -17.03
C CYS A 139 3.58 -3.23 -15.99
N ASP A 140 4.44 -4.24 -15.99
CA ASP A 140 4.47 -5.25 -14.93
C ASP A 140 5.88 -5.79 -14.70
N TRP A 141 6.03 -6.49 -13.58
CA TRP A 141 7.19 -7.29 -13.28
C TRP A 141 7.19 -8.54 -14.14
N VAL A 142 8.07 -8.57 -15.12
CA VAL A 142 8.29 -9.70 -16.00
C VAL A 142 9.61 -10.35 -15.65
N LYS A 143 9.60 -11.68 -15.52
CA LYS A 143 10.85 -12.42 -15.34
C LYS A 143 11.59 -12.48 -16.68
N THR A 144 12.85 -12.10 -16.66
CA THR A 144 13.74 -12.12 -17.84
C THR A 144 14.83 -13.17 -17.65
N GLU A 145 15.33 -13.75 -18.75
CA GLU A 145 16.39 -14.76 -18.69
C GLU A 145 17.71 -14.21 -18.11
N SER A 146 18.01 -12.94 -18.38
CA SER A 146 19.33 -12.34 -18.10
C SER A 146 19.44 -11.70 -16.71
N ASP A 147 18.40 -11.06 -16.20
CA ASP A 147 18.52 -10.21 -15.00
C ASP A 147 17.43 -10.46 -13.94
N GLY A 148 16.65 -11.54 -14.07
CA GLY A 148 15.58 -11.87 -13.13
C GLY A 148 14.33 -11.04 -13.35
N TRP A 149 13.58 -10.74 -12.29
CA TRP A 149 12.38 -9.90 -12.37
C TRP A 149 12.79 -8.47 -12.77
N GLN A 150 12.26 -8.01 -13.90
CA GLN A 150 12.43 -6.66 -14.42
C GLN A 150 11.06 -6.04 -14.70
N GLU A 151 10.96 -4.73 -14.54
CA GLU A 151 9.73 -4.00 -14.85
C GLU A 151 9.74 -3.58 -16.33
N LEU A 152 8.87 -4.20 -17.13
CA LEU A 152 8.80 -4.01 -18.59
C LEU A 152 7.35 -3.78 -19.02
N CYS A 153 7.15 -3.08 -20.15
CA CYS A 153 5.85 -3.12 -20.82
C CYS A 153 5.60 -4.55 -21.33
N THR A 154 4.55 -5.17 -20.82
CA THR A 154 4.09 -6.50 -21.23
C THR A 154 2.68 -6.43 -21.82
N TYR A 155 2.28 -7.51 -22.48
CA TYR A 155 0.98 -7.69 -23.11
C TYR A 155 0.36 -8.99 -22.59
N ALA A 156 -0.96 -9.02 -22.50
CA ALA A 156 -1.67 -10.27 -22.30
C ALA A 156 -1.47 -11.19 -23.51
N CYS A 157 -1.32 -12.48 -23.25
CA CYS A 157 -1.15 -13.52 -24.26
C CYS A 157 -1.84 -14.80 -23.81
N ASP A 158 -2.28 -15.58 -24.78
CA ASP A 158 -2.70 -16.97 -24.65
C ASP A 158 -1.67 -17.92 -25.29
N LEU A 159 -0.81 -17.40 -26.18
CA LEU A 159 0.17 -18.15 -26.94
C LEU A 159 1.50 -17.39 -27.04
N ASP A 160 2.62 -18.11 -27.01
CA ASP A 160 3.97 -17.53 -27.19
C ASP A 160 4.09 -16.69 -28.47
N SER A 161 3.38 -17.07 -29.54
CA SER A 161 3.40 -16.35 -30.82
C SER A 161 2.87 -14.91 -30.75
N GLU A 162 2.13 -14.57 -29.70
CA GLU A 162 1.58 -13.24 -29.45
C GLU A 162 2.60 -12.31 -28.77
N CYS A 163 3.69 -12.89 -28.26
CA CYS A 163 4.77 -12.18 -27.59
C CYS A 163 5.86 -11.79 -28.59
N GLN A 164 5.62 -10.68 -29.27
CA GLN A 164 6.57 -10.06 -30.20
C GLN A 164 6.85 -8.63 -29.74
N GLY A 165 7.61 -8.48 -28.66
CA GLY A 165 7.86 -7.17 -28.09
C GLY A 165 8.94 -7.16 -27.02
N PRO A 166 9.24 -5.96 -26.48
CA PRO A 166 10.30 -5.78 -25.47
C PRO A 166 10.03 -6.52 -24.15
N GLY A 167 8.80 -6.98 -23.91
CA GLY A 167 8.41 -7.76 -22.73
C GLY A 167 8.87 -9.23 -22.73
N GLY A 168 9.26 -9.80 -23.89
CA GLY A 168 9.69 -11.21 -23.98
C GLY A 168 9.11 -11.93 -25.21
N GLU A 169 9.64 -13.13 -25.49
CA GLU A 169 9.23 -13.96 -26.64
C GLU A 169 8.30 -15.13 -26.25
N ALA A 170 8.00 -15.32 -24.96
CA ALA A 170 7.13 -16.39 -24.49
C ALA A 170 5.93 -15.85 -23.71
N CYS A 171 4.84 -16.61 -23.72
CA CYS A 171 3.71 -16.34 -22.86
C CYS A 171 3.94 -17.03 -21.52
N SER A 172 4.17 -16.24 -20.49
CA SER A 172 4.42 -16.76 -19.14
C SER A 172 3.18 -17.47 -18.59
N GLN A 173 3.35 -18.23 -17.50
CA GLN A 173 2.23 -18.93 -16.84
C GLN A 173 1.15 -17.99 -16.31
N ASP A 174 1.50 -16.71 -16.15
CA ASP A 174 0.59 -15.66 -15.69
C ASP A 174 -0.17 -14.99 -16.85
N LEU A 175 -0.09 -15.56 -18.07
CA LEU A 175 -0.74 -15.08 -19.31
C LEU A 175 -0.25 -13.71 -19.79
N TYR A 176 1.04 -13.46 -19.55
CA TYR A 176 1.70 -12.22 -19.96
C TYR A 176 3.01 -12.50 -20.68
N CYS A 177 3.32 -11.68 -21.67
CA CYS A 177 4.54 -11.79 -22.45
C CYS A 177 5.78 -11.54 -21.59
N GLY A 178 6.63 -12.57 -21.51
CA GLY A 178 7.74 -12.70 -20.58
C GLY A 178 8.59 -13.93 -20.85
N TYR A 179 9.43 -14.31 -19.89
CA TYR A 179 10.26 -15.52 -19.95
C TYR A 179 10.05 -16.43 -18.74
#